data_AF-X1NF57-F1
#
_entry.id   AF-X1NF57-F1
#
_cell.length_a   1.000
_cell.length_b   1.000
_cell.length_c   1.000
_cell.angle_alpha   90.00
_cell.angle_beta   90.00
_cell.angle_gamma   90.00
#
_symmetry.space_group_name_H-M   'P 1'
#
loop_
_entity.id
_entity.type
_entity.pdbx_description
1 polymer ?
#
loop_
_entity_poly.entity_id
_entity_poly.type
_entity_poly.pdbx_seq_one_letter_code
_entity_poly.pdbx_strand_id
1 'polypeptide(L)'
;MPALVNGQWIKGDVAASEMKDGAFHREPTRFRNWITADGVLDKEGTPTFKAEAGRYQLFVSYLCPWASRTLIFRHLKGLENIISVAVAEPALGENGWTFTNLVDAGQKAPPIHYLHQLYTASLATYTGKVSVPVLWDRREGQIVNNESADII
;
A
#
# COMPACT_ATOMS: atom_id res chain seq x y z
N MET A 1 -14.65 9.38 7.14
CA MET A 1 -13.23 9.41 6.70
C MET A 1 -13.15 9.17 5.21
N PRO A 2 -12.18 9.77 4.50
CA PRO A 2 -11.86 9.36 3.15
C PRO A 2 -11.42 7.91 3.20
N ALA A 3 -12.22 7.03 2.61
CA ALA A 3 -12.07 5.59 2.72
C ALA A 3 -12.80 4.91 1.57
N LEU A 4 -12.51 3.63 1.37
CA LEU A 4 -13.34 2.78 0.55
C LEU A 4 -14.45 2.17 1.41
N VAL A 5 -15.67 2.11 0.87
CA VAL A 5 -16.80 1.38 1.44
C VAL A 5 -17.39 0.53 0.33
N ASN A 6 -17.29 -0.79 0.49
CA ASN A 6 -17.66 -1.78 -0.53
C ASN A 6 -17.08 -1.44 -1.93
N GLY A 7 -15.80 -1.09 -1.98
CA GLY A 7 -15.11 -0.73 -3.22
C GLY A 7 -15.37 0.70 -3.74
N GLN A 8 -16.25 1.47 -3.10
CA GLN A 8 -16.57 2.83 -3.52
C GLN A 8 -15.82 3.85 -2.66
N TRP A 9 -15.19 4.83 -3.31
CA TRP A 9 -14.50 5.91 -2.60
C TRP A 9 -15.51 6.87 -1.99
N ILE A 10 -15.48 6.99 -0.66
CA ILE A 10 -16.33 7.90 0.11
C ILE A 10 -15.45 9.03 0.63
N LYS A 11 -15.85 10.28 0.39
CA LYS A 11 -15.19 11.48 0.91
C LYS A 11 -15.50 11.66 2.40
N GLY A 12 -14.61 12.30 3.14
CA GLY A 12 -14.89 12.74 4.51
C GLY A 12 -13.65 13.25 5.23
N ASP A 13 -13.79 13.56 6.52
CA ASP A 13 -12.69 14.11 7.31
C ASP A 13 -11.64 13.06 7.65
N VAL A 14 -10.36 13.44 7.52
CA VAL A 14 -9.22 12.60 7.85
C VAL A 14 -9.19 12.36 9.36
N ALA A 15 -8.97 11.12 9.79
CA ALA A 15 -8.80 10.71 11.20
C ALA A 15 -9.99 10.89 12.16
N ALA A 16 -11.10 11.53 11.76
CA ALA A 16 -12.31 11.63 12.60
C ALA A 16 -12.82 10.26 13.09
N SER A 17 -12.63 9.23 12.27
CA SER A 17 -12.81 7.80 12.57
C SER A 17 -12.16 7.25 13.84
N GLU A 18 -10.95 7.73 14.03
CA GLU A 18 -9.97 7.15 14.93
C GLU A 18 -9.90 7.95 16.23
N MET A 19 -10.47 9.14 16.27
CA MET A 19 -10.61 9.89 17.50
C MET A 19 -11.82 9.37 18.28
N LYS A 20 -11.58 8.73 19.42
CA LYS A 20 -12.62 8.31 20.38
C LYS A 20 -12.25 8.86 21.73
N ASP A 21 -13.14 9.64 22.33
CA ASP A 21 -12.96 10.22 23.66
C ASP A 21 -11.64 11.00 23.83
N GLY A 22 -11.17 11.66 22.75
CA GLY A 22 -9.89 12.38 22.72
C GLY A 22 -8.65 11.51 22.52
N ALA A 23 -8.79 10.18 22.54
CA ALA A 23 -7.73 9.24 22.21
C ALA A 23 -7.74 8.88 20.71
N PHE A 24 -6.55 8.68 20.15
CA PHE A 24 -6.37 8.21 18.78
C PHE A 24 -6.27 6.68 18.73
N HIS A 25 -7.24 6.05 18.08
CA HIS A 25 -7.38 4.61 17.88
C HIS A 25 -7.18 4.27 16.40
N ARG A 26 -5.94 3.92 16.04
CA ARG A 26 -5.60 3.57 14.65
C ARG A 26 -6.38 2.34 14.18
N GLU A 27 -6.98 2.43 13.00
CA GLU A 27 -7.57 1.27 12.32
C GLU A 27 -6.46 0.29 11.89
N PRO A 28 -6.61 -1.02 12.17
CA PRO A 28 -5.67 -2.02 11.68
C PRO A 28 -5.58 -2.06 10.15
N THR A 29 -4.37 -2.27 9.65
CA THR A 29 -4.08 -2.61 8.25
C THR A 29 -4.60 -4.02 7.92
N ARG A 30 -4.95 -4.27 6.66
CA ARG A 30 -5.67 -5.50 6.25
C ARG A 30 -4.88 -6.43 5.33
N PHE A 31 -3.98 -5.89 4.51
CA PHE A 31 -3.12 -6.70 3.66
C PHE A 31 -1.84 -7.01 4.44
N ARG A 32 -1.66 -8.28 4.81
CA ARG A 32 -0.62 -8.75 5.74
C ARG A 32 0.17 -9.95 5.19
N ASN A 33 0.27 -10.08 3.87
CA ASN A 33 1.05 -11.16 3.25
C ASN A 33 2.55 -10.83 3.25
N TRP A 34 3.36 -11.85 3.01
CA TRP A 34 4.83 -11.76 3.09
C TRP A 34 5.50 -12.03 1.75
N ILE A 35 6.64 -11.37 1.53
CA ILE A 35 7.62 -11.77 0.51
C ILE A 35 8.65 -12.69 1.18
N THR A 36 8.85 -13.88 0.63
CA THR A 36 9.87 -14.84 1.08
C THR A 36 10.83 -15.15 -0.06
N ALA A 37 12.01 -15.71 0.25
CA ALA A 37 13.04 -15.96 -0.77
C ALA A 37 12.57 -16.93 -1.88
N ASP A 38 11.75 -17.91 -1.52
CA ASP A 38 11.30 -19.01 -2.38
C ASP A 38 9.81 -18.92 -2.75
N GLY A 39 9.01 -18.14 -2.02
CA GLY A 39 7.57 -18.01 -2.24
C GLY A 39 6.77 -19.22 -1.77
N VAL A 40 7.32 -20.03 -0.86
CA VAL A 40 6.61 -21.18 -0.29
C VAL A 40 5.59 -20.73 0.77
N LEU A 41 4.71 -21.63 1.19
CA LEU A 41 3.76 -21.32 2.27
C LEU A 41 4.51 -20.91 3.54
N ASP A 42 3.95 -19.97 4.31
CA ASP A 42 4.46 -19.68 5.66
C ASP A 42 4.22 -20.86 6.61
N LYS A 43 4.63 -20.70 7.88
CA LYS A 43 4.53 -21.79 8.88
C LYS A 43 3.08 -22.18 9.16
N GLU A 44 2.14 -21.29 8.89
CA GLU A 44 0.71 -21.43 9.07
C GLU A 44 0.00 -21.92 7.79
N GLY A 45 0.74 -22.14 6.69
CA GLY A 45 0.20 -22.64 5.42
C GLY A 45 -0.33 -21.55 4.49
N THR A 46 -0.09 -20.27 4.79
CA THR A 46 -0.53 -19.14 3.97
C THR A 46 0.40 -18.94 2.78
N PRO A 47 -0.11 -18.78 1.55
CA PRO A 47 0.73 -18.46 0.40
C PRO A 47 1.56 -17.19 0.59
N THR A 48 2.83 -17.25 0.23
CA THR A 48 3.72 -16.08 0.22
C THR A 48 4.13 -15.71 -1.20
N PHE A 49 4.78 -14.56 -1.32
CA PHE A 49 5.21 -13.99 -2.59
C PHE A 49 6.72 -14.21 -2.76
N LYS A 50 7.16 -14.77 -3.89
CA LYS A 50 8.58 -15.04 -4.12
C LYS A 50 9.37 -13.75 -4.36
N ALA A 51 10.49 -13.56 -3.66
CA ALA A 51 11.42 -12.46 -3.91
C ALA A 51 11.98 -12.53 -5.35
N GLU A 52 11.67 -11.53 -6.16
CA GLU A 52 12.03 -11.45 -7.58
C GLU A 52 12.36 -10.00 -7.94
N ALA A 53 13.50 -9.77 -8.58
CA ALA A 53 13.94 -8.43 -8.95
C ALA A 53 12.98 -7.79 -9.98
N GLY A 54 12.60 -6.54 -9.75
CA GLY A 54 11.71 -5.79 -10.65
C GLY A 54 10.22 -6.16 -10.56
N ARG A 55 9.86 -7.17 -9.76
CA ARG A 55 8.46 -7.59 -9.57
C ARG A 55 7.67 -6.64 -8.66
N TYR A 56 8.32 -6.10 -7.64
CA TYR A 56 7.64 -5.36 -6.59
C TYR A 56 7.82 -3.85 -6.73
N GLN A 57 6.79 -3.12 -6.33
CA GLN A 57 6.78 -1.66 -6.28
C GLN A 57 6.25 -1.17 -4.95
N LEU A 58 6.85 -0.10 -4.46
CA LEU A 58 6.48 0.53 -3.21
C LEU A 58 5.79 1.86 -3.51
N PHE A 59 4.54 2.01 -3.06
CA PHE A 59 3.80 3.25 -3.16
C PHE A 59 3.85 3.98 -1.81
N VAL A 60 4.32 5.23 -1.84
CA VAL A 60 4.67 6.00 -0.64
C VAL A 60 4.21 7.45 -0.73
N SER A 61 4.29 8.17 0.38
CA SER A 61 4.37 9.64 0.40
C SER A 61 5.46 10.05 1.37
N TYR A 62 6.27 11.04 1.00
CA TYR A 62 7.31 11.59 1.88
C TYR A 62 6.74 12.29 3.13
N LEU A 63 5.43 12.59 3.15
CA LEU A 63 4.76 13.13 4.33
C LEU A 63 4.49 12.09 5.41
N CYS A 64 4.48 10.80 5.06
CA CYS A 64 4.02 9.74 5.96
C CYS A 64 5.20 9.08 6.69
N PRO A 65 5.31 9.19 8.04
CA PRO A 65 6.40 8.57 8.77
C PRO A 65 6.41 7.03 8.68
N TRP A 66 5.24 6.41 8.48
CA TRP A 66 5.14 4.96 8.28
C TRP A 66 5.75 4.54 6.93
N ALA A 67 5.54 5.33 5.88
CA ALA A 67 6.13 5.08 4.57
C ALA A 67 7.63 5.44 4.54
N SER A 68 8.05 6.44 5.32
CA SER A 68 9.48 6.76 5.45
C SER A 68 10.30 5.60 5.99
N ARG A 69 9.74 4.76 6.87
CA ARG A 69 10.42 3.54 7.38
C ARG A 69 10.83 2.60 6.24
N THR A 70 9.90 2.34 5.32
CA THR A 70 10.15 1.41 4.22
C THR A 70 11.14 1.98 3.20
N LEU A 71 11.13 3.30 2.99
CA LEU A 71 12.14 4.00 2.17
C LEU A 71 13.54 3.91 2.78
N ILE A 72 13.68 4.16 4.09
CA ILE A 72 14.95 4.03 4.81
C ILE A 72 15.46 2.60 4.71
N PHE A 73 14.62 1.61 5.00
CA PHE A 73 15.01 0.21 4.97
C PHE A 73 15.40 -0.25 3.56
N ARG A 74 14.65 0.18 2.53
CA ARG A 74 14.99 -0.06 1.12
C ARG A 74 16.40 0.42 0.78
N HIS A 75 16.78 1.60 1.25
CA HIS A 75 18.13 2.14 1.05
C HIS A 75 19.19 1.36 1.84
N LEU A 76 18.96 1.12 3.14
CA LEU A 76 19.89 0.38 4.00
C LEU A 76 20.17 -1.04 3.51
N LYS A 77 19.21 -1.66 2.82
CA LYS A 77 19.31 -3.01 2.26
C LYS A 77 19.80 -3.05 0.81
N GLY A 78 20.06 -1.91 0.17
CA GLY A 78 20.52 -1.86 -1.23
C GLY A 78 19.47 -2.34 -2.24
N LEU A 79 18.18 -2.17 -1.94
CA LEU A 79 17.06 -2.70 -2.74
C LEU A 79 16.61 -1.74 -3.84
N GLU A 80 17.30 -0.63 -4.06
CA GLU A 80 16.81 0.46 -4.90
C GLU A 80 16.67 0.09 -6.37
N ASN A 81 17.54 -0.80 -6.84
CA ASN A 81 17.55 -1.25 -8.23
C ASN A 81 16.51 -2.34 -8.51
N ILE A 82 15.88 -2.91 -7.49
CA ILE A 82 14.98 -4.07 -7.64
C ILE A 82 13.56 -3.83 -7.13
N ILE A 83 13.35 -2.86 -6.24
CA ILE A 83 12.02 -2.40 -5.81
C ILE A 83 11.85 -0.96 -6.31
N SER A 84 10.97 -0.77 -7.29
CA SER A 84 10.64 0.57 -7.78
C SER A 84 9.77 1.33 -6.76
N VAL A 85 9.75 2.65 -6.85
CA VAL A 85 8.97 3.50 -5.93
C VAL A 85 8.08 4.45 -6.74
N ALA A 86 6.81 4.56 -6.34
CA ALA A 86 5.91 5.62 -6.77
C ALA A 86 5.59 6.53 -5.58
N VAL A 87 5.83 7.83 -5.74
CA VAL A 87 5.65 8.82 -4.67
C VAL A 87 4.40 9.63 -4.96
N ALA A 88 3.46 9.60 -4.03
CA ALA A 88 2.26 10.42 -4.07
C ALA A 88 2.59 11.89 -3.78
N GLU A 89 1.71 12.77 -4.24
CA GLU A 89 1.80 14.22 -4.00
C GLU A 89 1.94 14.54 -2.50
N PRO A 90 2.62 15.65 -2.16
CA PRO A 90 2.80 16.12 -0.79
C PRO A 90 1.52 16.83 -0.27
N ALA A 91 0.35 16.30 -0.60
CA ALA A 91 -0.94 16.74 -0.12
C ALA A 91 -1.95 15.59 -0.25
N LEU A 92 -2.86 15.49 0.72
CA LEU A 92 -3.99 14.57 0.62
C LEU A 92 -5.16 15.30 -0.05
N GLY A 93 -5.44 14.95 -1.31
CA GLY A 93 -6.52 15.53 -2.09
C GLY A 93 -7.88 14.87 -1.79
N GLU A 94 -8.92 15.30 -2.51
CA GLU A 94 -10.28 14.74 -2.37
C GLU A 94 -10.37 13.24 -2.68
N ASN A 95 -9.46 12.74 -3.53
CA ASN A 95 -9.32 11.33 -3.88
C ASN A 95 -8.25 10.60 -3.05
N GLY A 96 -7.83 11.21 -1.94
CA GLY A 96 -6.77 10.68 -1.08
C GLY A 96 -5.39 10.85 -1.71
N TRP A 97 -4.54 9.84 -1.52
CA TRP A 97 -3.17 9.83 -2.07
C TRP A 97 -3.22 9.80 -3.59
N THR A 98 -2.71 10.87 -4.20
CA THR A 98 -2.79 11.13 -5.64
C THR A 98 -1.40 11.15 -6.26
N PHE A 99 -1.29 10.75 -7.52
CA PHE A 99 -0.06 10.82 -8.31
C PHE A 99 -0.29 11.77 -9.49
N THR A 100 0.59 12.76 -9.67
CA THR A 100 0.49 13.72 -10.79
C THR A 100 0.47 13.01 -12.13
N ASN A 101 1.42 12.10 -12.33
CA ASN A 101 1.49 11.29 -13.54
C ASN A 101 0.78 9.96 -13.32
N LEU A 102 0.22 9.43 -14.39
CA LEU A 102 -0.35 8.09 -14.40
C LEU A 102 0.76 7.08 -14.09
N VAL A 103 0.57 6.29 -13.02
CA VAL A 103 1.55 5.30 -12.57
C VAL A 103 1.20 3.94 -13.14
N ASP A 104 2.15 3.32 -13.84
CA ASP A 104 2.03 1.93 -14.27
C ASP A 104 2.00 0.99 -13.05
N ALA A 105 0.90 0.25 -12.90
CA ALA A 105 0.69 -0.72 -11.82
C ALA A 105 1.05 -2.17 -12.24
N GLY A 106 1.65 -2.38 -13.41
CA GLY A 106 2.02 -3.69 -13.91
C GLY A 106 0.97 -4.31 -14.83
N GLN A 107 1.07 -5.62 -15.06
CA GLN A 107 0.39 -6.27 -16.20
C GLN A 107 -1.09 -6.55 -15.95
N LYS A 108 -1.45 -6.85 -14.70
CA LYS A 108 -2.80 -7.28 -14.31
C LYS A 108 -3.65 -6.19 -13.66
N ALA A 109 -3.13 -4.97 -13.60
CA ALA A 109 -3.86 -3.83 -13.08
C ALA A 109 -3.72 -2.65 -14.05
N PRO A 110 -4.79 -1.85 -14.24
CA PRO A 110 -4.68 -0.64 -15.04
C PRO A 110 -3.72 0.36 -14.36
N PRO A 111 -3.10 1.26 -15.13
CA PRO A 111 -2.38 2.39 -14.55
C PRO A 111 -3.29 3.26 -13.68
N ILE A 112 -2.74 3.87 -12.64
CA ILE A 112 -3.51 4.56 -11.60
C ILE A 112 -3.14 6.05 -11.48
N HIS A 113 -4.11 6.86 -11.06
CA HIS A 113 -3.88 8.22 -10.54
C HIS A 113 -4.06 8.30 -9.02
N TYR A 114 -4.80 7.36 -8.43
CA TYR A 114 -5.16 7.41 -7.02
C TYR A 114 -4.84 6.08 -6.35
N LEU A 115 -4.25 6.13 -5.15
CA LEU A 115 -3.81 4.93 -4.45
C LEU A 115 -4.95 3.95 -4.16
N HIS A 116 -6.17 4.44 -3.92
CA HIS A 116 -7.33 3.60 -3.64
C HIS A 116 -7.67 2.65 -4.79
N GLN A 117 -7.22 2.94 -6.01
CA GLN A 117 -7.42 2.06 -7.17
C GLN A 117 -6.65 0.73 -7.02
N LEU A 118 -5.49 0.72 -6.34
CA LEU A 118 -4.76 -0.52 -6.02
C LEU A 118 -5.53 -1.39 -5.02
N TYR A 119 -6.21 -0.75 -4.07
CA TYR A 119 -7.02 -1.45 -3.07
C TYR A 119 -8.21 -2.15 -3.74
N THR A 120 -8.93 -1.47 -4.63
CA THR A 120 -10.03 -2.07 -5.39
C THR A 120 -9.56 -3.10 -6.42
N ALA A 121 -8.35 -2.95 -6.97
CA ALA A 121 -7.74 -3.95 -7.84
C ALA A 121 -7.42 -5.25 -7.07
N SER A 122 -7.00 -5.13 -5.81
CA SER A 122 -6.69 -6.29 -4.95
C SER A 122 -7.94 -6.93 -4.36
N LEU A 123 -8.94 -6.12 -4.00
CA LEU A 123 -10.21 -6.58 -3.44
C LEU A 123 -11.32 -5.61 -3.85
N ALA A 124 -12.14 -6.02 -4.80
CA ALA A 124 -13.20 -5.18 -5.39
C ALA A 124 -14.19 -4.63 -4.36
N THR A 125 -14.42 -5.34 -3.25
CA THR A 125 -15.34 -4.96 -2.17
C THR A 125 -14.63 -4.37 -0.95
N TYR A 126 -13.36 -3.96 -1.09
CA TYR A 126 -12.57 -3.46 0.03
C TYR A 126 -13.31 -2.34 0.76
N THR A 127 -13.35 -2.46 2.09
CA THR A 127 -13.90 -1.45 2.99
C THR A 127 -12.83 -1.12 4.01
N GLY A 128 -12.50 0.15 4.19
CA GLY A 128 -11.47 0.58 5.12
C GLY A 128 -10.60 1.69 4.56
N LYS A 129 -9.57 2.02 5.32
CA LYS A 129 -8.64 3.09 4.98
C LYS A 129 -7.69 2.73 3.85
N VAL A 130 -7.43 3.73 3.02
CA VAL A 130 -6.40 3.72 1.99
C VAL A 130 -5.18 4.46 2.55
N SER A 131 -4.10 3.74 2.79
CA SER A 131 -2.91 4.23 3.49
C SER A 131 -1.64 3.98 2.68
N VAL A 132 -0.62 4.80 2.90
CA VAL A 132 0.77 4.46 2.54
C VAL A 132 1.53 3.99 3.80
N PRO A 133 2.52 3.09 3.67
CA PRO A 133 3.03 2.48 2.44
C PRO A 133 2.11 1.37 1.90
N VAL A 134 2.23 1.09 0.59
CA VAL A 134 1.70 -0.12 -0.05
C VAL A 134 2.84 -0.82 -0.77
N LEU A 135 3.08 -2.08 -0.40
CA LEU A 135 3.94 -3.00 -1.14
C LEU A 135 3.08 -3.76 -2.14
N TRP A 136 3.37 -3.56 -3.42
CA TRP A 136 2.56 -3.99 -4.55
C TRP A 136 3.28 -5.04 -5.39
N ASP A 137 2.57 -6.11 -5.75
CA ASP A 137 3.02 -7.09 -6.72
C ASP A 137 2.55 -6.69 -8.13
N ARG A 138 3.47 -6.21 -8.97
CA ARG A 138 3.16 -5.76 -10.34
C ARG A 138 2.83 -6.92 -11.28
N ARG A 139 3.21 -8.14 -10.92
CA ARG A 139 2.95 -9.33 -11.73
C ARG A 139 1.52 -9.81 -11.53
N GLU A 140 1.11 -9.95 -10.27
CA GLU A 140 -0.24 -10.44 -9.95
C GLU A 140 -1.28 -9.32 -9.86
N GLY A 141 -0.85 -8.06 -9.81
CA GLY A 141 -1.76 -6.92 -9.77
C GLY A 141 -2.50 -6.82 -8.44
N GLN A 142 -1.80 -7.05 -7.32
CA GLN A 142 -2.40 -7.02 -5.99
C GLN A 142 -1.43 -6.50 -4.91
N ILE A 143 -2.01 -6.00 -3.83
CA ILE A 143 -1.29 -5.57 -2.62
C ILE A 143 -0.76 -6.81 -1.90
N VAL A 144 0.55 -6.84 -1.67
CA VAL A 144 1.18 -7.83 -0.80
C VAL A 144 0.95 -7.42 0.65
N ASN A 145 1.31 -6.19 1.01
CA ASN A 145 1.28 -5.73 2.39
C ASN A 145 1.06 -4.21 2.45
N ASN A 146 0.29 -3.73 3.43
CA ASN A 146 0.13 -2.30 3.72
C ASN A 146 0.45 -1.92 5.17
N GLU A 147 1.10 -2.80 5.93
CA GLU A 147 1.65 -2.55 7.25
C GLU A 147 3.14 -2.26 7.18
N SER A 148 3.52 -1.03 7.51
CA SER A 148 4.93 -0.59 7.48
C SER A 148 5.87 -1.42 8.35
N ALA A 149 5.39 -1.97 9.46
CA ALA A 149 6.20 -2.74 10.39
C ALA A 149 6.50 -4.15 9.88
N ASP A 150 5.62 -4.71 9.04
CA ASP A 150 5.82 -6.04 8.44
C ASP A 150 6.63 -5.94 7.13
N ILE A 151 6.62 -4.78 6.47
CA ILE A 151 7.35 -4.55 5.21
C ILE A 151 8.88 -4.44 5.43
N ILE A 152 9.32 -3.97 6.60
CA ILE A 152 10.75 -3.82 6.96
C ILE A 152 11.24 -5.05 7.73
#